data_AF-A0A1M6XZZ5-F1
#
_entry.id   AF-A0A1M6XZZ5-F1
#
_cell.length_a   1.000
_cell.length_b   1.000
_cell.length_c   1.000
_cell.angle_alpha   90.00
_cell.angle_beta   90.00
_cell.angle_gamma   90.00
#
_symmetry.space_group_name_H-M   'P 1'
#
loop_
_entity.id
_entity.type
_entity.pdbx_description
1 polymer ?
#
loop_
_entity_poly.entity_id
_entity_poly.type
_entity_poly.pdbx_seq_one_letter_code
_entity_poly.pdbx_strand_id
1 'polypeptide(L)'
;MARAVAPGHRAMVYTHQESQGGNTHNHIVICAVNQENGKKLDDHGFLWRARQQSNELTKERGLSVIHERTAALRYTQAERGLIDKGVQPWKDEIREVIDHAKQECRNVEDFKAYLQRHGIEINERGSRTEKGGKSWTYKHPDGGKVRGAKLGEEYTRSAVTESLSMEKSHETALEQVEQLQAGSSSALEKALQMADDAGKKEQEKFAALELEEKTQEPDEWRHLSEMEKDDIKYDLSTIDDYGLGR
;
A
#
# COMPACT_ATOMS: atom_id res chain seq x y z
N MET A 1 -15.66 27.34 30.01
CA MET A 1 -15.11 28.10 28.87
C MET A 1 -15.24 29.62 29.01
N ALA A 2 -16.43 30.24 28.88
CA ALA A 2 -16.56 31.71 28.79
C ALA A 2 -15.86 32.48 29.94
N ARG A 3 -16.05 32.03 31.19
CA ARG A 3 -15.40 32.59 32.38
C ARG A 3 -13.87 32.49 32.36
N ALA A 4 -13.32 31.44 31.74
CA ALA A 4 -11.87 31.25 31.64
C ALA A 4 -11.23 32.15 30.57
N VAL A 5 -11.93 32.38 29.46
CA VAL A 5 -11.40 33.18 28.33
C VAL A 5 -11.56 34.68 28.57
N ALA A 6 -12.60 35.09 29.31
CA ALA A 6 -12.92 36.49 29.59
C ALA A 6 -13.21 36.71 31.10
N PRO A 7 -12.20 36.62 31.97
CA PRO A 7 -12.38 36.76 33.42
C PRO A 7 -12.87 38.17 33.78
N GLY A 8 -13.87 38.27 34.65
CA GLY A 8 -14.48 39.54 35.07
C GLY A 8 -15.42 40.18 34.03
N HIS A 9 -15.59 39.57 32.85
CA HIS A 9 -16.59 40.00 31.88
C HIS A 9 -17.88 39.19 32.05
N ARG A 10 -19.02 39.88 32.01
CA ARG A 10 -20.33 39.19 31.94
C ARG A 10 -20.46 38.49 30.60
N ALA A 11 -20.98 37.27 30.61
CA ALA A 11 -21.22 36.49 29.42
C ALA A 11 -22.59 35.81 29.49
N MET A 12 -23.20 35.61 28.32
CA MET A 12 -24.42 34.84 28.14
C MET A 12 -24.14 33.69 27.17
N VAL A 13 -24.71 32.52 27.47
CA VAL A 13 -24.52 31.30 26.67
C VAL A 13 -25.88 30.78 26.26
N TYR A 14 -26.05 30.56 24.95
CA TYR A 14 -27.24 29.95 24.37
C TYR A 14 -26.83 28.71 23.61
N THR A 15 -27.46 27.58 23.91
CA THR A 15 -27.24 26.33 23.18
C THR A 15 -28.33 26.18 22.13
N HIS A 16 -27.94 26.06 20.87
CA HIS A 16 -28.83 25.80 19.76
C HIS A 16 -28.58 24.41 19.19
N GLN A 17 -29.63 23.79 18.68
CA GLN A 17 -29.57 22.57 17.89
C GLN A 17 -30.18 22.90 16.53
N GLU A 18 -29.40 22.71 15.46
CA GLU A 18 -29.89 22.95 14.11
C GLU A 18 -30.92 21.87 13.71
N SER A 19 -31.90 22.22 12.87
CA SER A 19 -32.95 21.28 12.45
C SER A 19 -32.41 20.17 11.54
N GLN A 20 -33.06 18.99 11.57
CA GLN A 20 -32.72 17.79 10.78
C GLN A 20 -31.26 17.33 11.00
N GLY A 21 -31.03 16.55 12.06
CA GLY A 21 -29.72 15.96 12.39
C GLY A 21 -28.66 16.97 12.87
N GLY A 22 -29.06 18.18 13.23
CA GLY A 22 -28.16 19.32 13.34
C GLY A 22 -27.18 19.29 14.52
N ASN A 23 -26.01 19.84 14.25
CA ASN A 23 -24.92 19.99 15.21
C ASN A 23 -25.35 20.92 16.36
N THR A 24 -25.30 20.41 17.59
CA THR A 24 -25.44 21.24 18.79
C THR A 24 -24.28 22.22 18.87
N HIS A 25 -24.58 23.51 18.92
CA HIS A 25 -23.59 24.57 19.02
C HIS A 25 -23.99 25.61 20.06
N ASN A 26 -22.99 26.31 20.60
CA ASN A 26 -23.19 27.32 21.62
C ASN A 26 -22.90 28.72 21.05
N HIS A 27 -23.85 29.64 21.18
CA HIS A 27 -23.60 31.07 21.04
C HIS A 27 -23.16 31.63 22.39
N ILE A 28 -21.94 32.17 22.45
CA ILE A 28 -21.40 32.80 23.65
C ILE A 28 -21.25 34.29 23.36
N VAL A 29 -22.06 35.11 24.04
CA VAL A 29 -22.02 36.57 23.95
C VAL A 29 -21.31 37.12 25.18
N ILE A 30 -20.20 37.82 25.00
CA ILE A 30 -19.39 38.36 26.10
C ILE A 30 -19.44 39.89 26.05
N CYS A 31 -19.69 40.53 27.18
CA CYS A 31 -19.65 41.98 27.30
C CYS A 31 -18.21 42.47 27.11
N ALA A 32 -17.99 43.36 26.14
CA ALA A 32 -16.66 43.86 25.81
C ALA A 32 -16.03 44.71 26.92
N VAL A 33 -16.80 45.20 27.89
CA VAL A 33 -16.31 46.02 29.00
C VAL A 33 -16.54 45.28 30.31
N ASN A 34 -15.50 45.20 31.14
CA ASN A 34 -15.60 44.67 32.49
C ASN A 34 -16.32 45.70 33.37
N GLN A 35 -17.37 45.28 34.07
CA GLN A 35 -18.22 46.19 34.84
C GLN A 35 -17.55 46.73 36.09
N GLU A 36 -16.60 46.01 36.67
CA GLU A 36 -15.96 46.37 37.93
C GLU A 36 -14.85 47.40 37.73
N ASN A 37 -14.04 47.24 36.68
CA ASN A 37 -12.86 48.08 36.45
C ASN A 37 -12.93 48.93 35.17
N GLY A 38 -14.00 48.83 34.39
CA GLY A 38 -14.19 49.59 33.15
C GLY A 38 -13.25 49.23 32.00
N LYS A 39 -12.38 48.22 32.17
CA LYS A 39 -11.42 47.82 31.14
C LYS A 39 -12.11 47.06 30.01
N LYS A 40 -11.64 47.31 28.79
CA LYS A 40 -12.05 46.54 27.60
C LYS A 40 -11.46 45.14 27.65
N LEU A 41 -12.19 44.18 27.09
CA LEU A 41 -11.73 42.82 26.86
C LEU A 41 -10.50 42.85 25.95
N ASP A 42 -9.46 42.11 26.36
CA ASP A 42 -8.29 41.89 25.53
C ASP A 42 -8.66 40.99 24.34
N ASP A 43 -8.68 41.58 23.15
CA ASP A 43 -8.96 40.92 21.88
C ASP A 43 -7.70 40.28 21.27
N HIS A 44 -6.50 40.63 21.76
CA HIS A 44 -5.27 40.08 21.26
C HIS A 44 -5.19 38.57 21.51
N GLY A 45 -5.11 37.80 20.42
CA GLY A 45 -5.09 36.34 20.47
C GLY A 45 -6.33 35.71 21.11
N PHE A 46 -7.43 36.46 21.30
CA PHE A 46 -8.62 35.99 22.01
C PHE A 46 -9.20 34.72 21.38
N LEU A 47 -9.32 34.69 20.05
CA LEU A 47 -9.81 33.52 19.31
C LEU A 47 -8.93 32.28 19.51
N TRP A 48 -7.62 32.48 19.60
CA TRP A 48 -6.67 31.40 19.85
C TRP A 48 -6.83 30.86 21.27
N ARG A 49 -6.88 31.74 22.28
CA ARG A 49 -7.13 31.36 23.69
C ARG A 49 -8.47 30.64 23.86
N ALA A 50 -9.52 31.17 23.23
CA ALA A 50 -10.85 30.56 23.24
C ALA A 50 -10.82 29.14 22.65
N ARG A 51 -10.10 28.94 21.53
CA ARG A 51 -9.96 27.61 20.92
C ARG A 51 -9.21 26.64 21.83
N GLN A 52 -8.11 27.06 22.45
CA GLN A 52 -7.36 26.19 23.38
C GLN A 52 -8.23 25.79 24.57
N GLN A 53 -8.91 26.76 25.19
CA GLN A 53 -9.84 26.51 26.31
C GLN A 53 -11.00 25.59 25.91
N SER A 54 -11.50 25.71 24.68
CA SER A 54 -12.51 24.78 24.16
C SER A 54 -11.93 23.36 24.00
N ASN A 55 -10.72 23.23 23.44
CA ASN A 55 -10.08 21.94 23.23
C ASN A 55 -9.74 21.23 24.55
N GLU A 56 -9.24 21.97 25.54
CA GLU A 56 -8.98 21.48 26.89
C GLU A 56 -10.26 20.93 27.53
N LEU A 57 -11.35 21.70 27.49
CA LEU A 57 -12.65 21.26 28.00
C LEU A 57 -13.17 20.00 27.28
N THR A 58 -12.98 19.90 25.96
CA THR A 58 -13.32 18.71 25.19
C THR A 58 -12.52 17.49 25.67
N LYS A 59 -11.20 17.63 25.89
CA LYS A 59 -10.35 16.55 26.42
C LYS A 59 -10.77 16.11 27.82
N GLU A 60 -11.00 17.06 28.73
CA GLU A 60 -11.45 16.79 30.10
C GLU A 60 -12.77 16.01 30.15
N ARG A 61 -13.63 16.20 29.15
CA ARG A 61 -14.94 15.52 29.04
C ARG A 61 -14.86 14.19 28.29
N GLY A 62 -13.66 13.72 27.93
CA GLY A 62 -13.47 12.49 27.17
C GLY A 62 -13.97 12.57 25.72
N LEU A 63 -14.16 13.79 25.19
CA LEU A 63 -14.58 14.02 23.82
C LEU A 63 -13.35 14.12 22.90
N SER A 64 -13.53 13.75 21.63
CA SER A 64 -12.47 13.87 20.63
C SER A 64 -12.22 15.34 20.29
N VAL A 65 -10.97 15.79 20.43
CA VAL A 65 -10.54 17.09 19.91
C VAL A 65 -10.19 16.93 18.44
N ILE A 66 -10.77 17.82 17.62
CA ILE A 66 -10.47 17.89 16.19
C ILE A 66 -9.08 18.51 16.02
N HIS A 67 -8.07 17.68 15.81
CA HIS A 67 -6.71 18.12 15.54
C HIS A 67 -6.44 18.28 14.04
N GLU A 68 -7.07 17.45 13.21
CA GLU A 68 -6.80 17.39 11.78
C GLU A 68 -7.77 18.27 10.99
N ARG A 69 -7.19 19.12 10.13
CA ARG A 69 -7.94 19.80 9.08
C ARG A 69 -7.99 18.94 7.81
N THR A 70 -7.67 17.66 7.89
CA THR A 70 -7.26 16.85 6.74
C THR A 70 -8.04 15.55 6.74
N ALA A 71 -9.31 15.66 6.35
CA ALA A 71 -10.06 14.47 5.98
C ALA A 71 -9.60 14.03 4.58
N ALA A 72 -9.36 12.73 4.41
CA ALA A 72 -9.01 12.12 3.12
C ALA A 72 -9.99 12.51 2.02
N LEU A 73 -11.28 12.56 2.37
CA LEU A 73 -12.39 13.02 1.53
C LEU A 73 -13.15 14.16 2.20
N ARG A 74 -13.56 15.16 1.41
CA ARG A 74 -14.40 16.26 1.90
C ARG A 74 -15.59 16.49 0.99
N TYR A 75 -16.78 16.41 1.56
CA TYR A 75 -18.01 16.88 0.93
C TYR A 75 -18.42 18.23 1.53
N THR A 76 -18.76 19.18 0.67
CA THR A 76 -19.42 20.42 1.10
C THR A 76 -20.90 20.18 1.36
N GLN A 77 -21.53 21.05 2.15
CA GLN A 77 -22.97 20.96 2.42
C GLN A 77 -23.82 20.98 1.15
N ALA A 78 -23.38 21.75 0.14
CA ALA A 78 -24.03 21.77 -1.17
C ALA A 78 -23.93 20.42 -1.90
N GLU A 79 -22.79 19.73 -1.84
CA GLU A 79 -22.65 18.37 -2.40
C GLU A 79 -23.56 17.39 -1.68
N ARG A 80 -23.62 17.44 -0.34
CA ARG A 80 -24.53 16.58 0.44
C ARG A 80 -25.99 16.80 0.02
N GLY A 81 -26.42 18.06 -0.11
CA GLY A 81 -27.78 18.39 -0.54
C GLY A 81 -28.11 17.98 -1.98
N LEU A 82 -27.11 17.80 -2.86
CA LEU A 82 -27.31 17.22 -4.20
C LEU A 82 -27.43 15.70 -4.13
N ILE A 83 -26.55 15.05 -3.36
CA ILE A 83 -26.57 13.60 -3.11
C ILE A 83 -27.90 13.18 -2.50
N ASP A 84 -28.40 13.93 -1.51
CA ASP A 84 -29.68 13.65 -0.85
C ASP A 84 -30.87 13.76 -1.83
N LYS A 85 -30.70 14.50 -2.94
CA LYS A 85 -31.67 14.60 -4.04
C LYS A 85 -31.44 13.56 -5.15
N GLY A 86 -30.49 12.65 -4.97
CA GLY A 86 -30.09 11.66 -5.97
C GLY A 86 -29.34 12.23 -7.17
N VAL A 87 -28.80 13.45 -7.05
CA VAL A 87 -28.03 14.11 -8.12
C VAL A 87 -26.54 13.99 -7.80
N GLN A 88 -25.77 13.44 -8.73
CA GLN A 88 -24.32 13.35 -8.60
C GLN A 88 -23.70 14.76 -8.64
N PRO A 89 -22.89 15.15 -7.63
CA PRO A 89 -22.19 16.42 -7.68
C PRO A 89 -21.02 16.38 -8.68
N TRP A 90 -20.85 17.42 -9.50
CA TRP A 90 -19.73 17.54 -10.45
C TRP A 90 -18.33 17.43 -9.81
N LYS A 91 -18.19 17.73 -8.51
CA LYS A 91 -16.92 17.53 -7.81
C LYS A 91 -16.60 16.05 -7.60
N ASP A 92 -17.64 15.22 -7.54
CA ASP A 92 -17.50 13.77 -7.44
C ASP A 92 -17.05 13.17 -8.75
N GLU A 93 -17.55 13.67 -9.88
CA GLU A 93 -17.03 13.32 -11.21
C GLU A 93 -15.52 13.60 -11.31
N ILE A 94 -15.05 14.73 -10.75
CA ILE A 94 -13.61 15.01 -10.68
C ILE A 94 -12.87 13.98 -9.81
N ARG A 95 -13.45 13.55 -8.67
CA ARG A 95 -12.83 12.54 -7.80
C ARG A 95 -12.70 11.21 -8.53
N GLU A 96 -13.77 10.76 -9.17
CA GLU A 96 -13.81 9.52 -9.96
C GLU A 96 -12.73 9.52 -11.04
N VAL A 97 -12.66 10.59 -11.84
CA VAL A 97 -11.65 10.68 -12.91
C VAL A 97 -10.23 10.70 -12.33
N ILE A 98 -9.99 11.37 -11.21
CA ILE A 98 -8.67 11.35 -10.54
C ILE A 98 -8.34 9.96 -10.02
N ASP A 99 -9.29 9.26 -9.40
CA ASP A 99 -9.06 7.94 -8.82
C ASP A 99 -8.79 6.89 -9.91
N HIS A 100 -9.47 6.98 -11.05
CA HIS A 100 -9.13 6.21 -12.25
C HIS A 100 -7.75 6.59 -12.81
N ALA A 101 -7.45 7.90 -12.91
CA ALA A 101 -6.16 8.36 -13.41
C ALA A 101 -4.99 7.89 -12.54
N LYS A 102 -5.17 7.79 -11.21
CA LYS A 102 -4.15 7.24 -10.30
C LYS A 102 -3.85 5.77 -10.58
N GLN A 103 -4.86 4.99 -10.96
CA GLN A 103 -4.69 3.55 -11.24
C GLN A 103 -3.98 3.32 -12.59
N GLU A 104 -4.33 4.11 -13.60
CA GLU A 104 -3.86 3.95 -14.98
C GLU A 104 -2.51 4.65 -15.25
N CYS A 105 -2.22 5.76 -14.57
CA CYS A 105 -1.04 6.56 -14.86
C CYS A 105 0.11 6.22 -13.90
N ARG A 106 1.35 6.31 -14.38
CA ARG A 106 2.57 6.07 -13.57
C ARG A 106 3.45 7.31 -13.42
N ASN A 107 3.11 8.40 -14.09
CA ASN A 107 3.80 9.67 -13.99
C ASN A 107 2.83 10.86 -13.99
N VAL A 108 3.33 12.03 -13.61
CA VAL A 108 2.52 13.24 -13.43
C VAL A 108 2.08 13.81 -14.77
N GLU A 109 2.88 13.64 -15.82
CA GLU A 109 2.63 14.12 -17.17
C GLU A 109 1.45 13.37 -17.82
N ASP A 110 1.45 12.05 -17.75
CA ASP A 110 0.39 11.15 -18.21
C ASP A 110 -0.87 11.38 -17.39
N PHE A 111 -0.75 11.56 -16.08
CA PHE A 111 -1.88 11.92 -15.22
C PHE A 111 -2.56 13.22 -15.67
N LYS A 112 -1.78 14.25 -16.01
CA LYS A 112 -2.32 15.50 -16.55
C LYS A 112 -2.97 15.30 -17.92
N ALA A 113 -2.35 14.52 -18.79
CA ALA A 113 -2.89 14.21 -20.11
C ALA A 113 -4.20 13.42 -20.02
N TYR A 114 -4.28 12.46 -19.09
CA TYR A 114 -5.49 11.67 -18.81
C TYR A 114 -6.64 12.59 -18.39
N LEU A 115 -6.43 13.44 -17.38
CA LEU A 115 -7.44 14.40 -16.93
C LEU A 115 -7.89 15.33 -18.05
N GLN A 116 -6.96 15.79 -18.88
CA GLN A 116 -7.27 16.65 -20.02
C GLN A 116 -8.15 15.94 -21.08
N ARG A 117 -7.93 14.65 -21.34
CA ARG A 117 -8.79 13.83 -22.22
C ARG A 117 -10.22 13.72 -21.68
N HIS A 118 -10.38 13.71 -20.36
CA HIS A 118 -11.68 13.74 -19.68
C HIS A 118 -12.23 15.17 -19.48
N GLY A 119 -11.63 16.18 -20.11
CA GLY A 119 -12.10 17.57 -20.05
C GLY A 119 -11.75 18.32 -18.76
N ILE A 120 -10.94 17.73 -17.88
CA ILE A 120 -10.52 18.33 -16.61
C ILE A 120 -9.16 19.01 -16.79
N GLU A 121 -9.11 20.33 -16.62
CA GLU A 121 -7.86 21.09 -16.67
C GLU A 121 -7.23 21.22 -15.28
N ILE A 122 -5.91 20.99 -15.18
CA ILE A 122 -5.14 21.27 -13.97
C ILE A 122 -4.42 22.60 -14.08
N ASN A 123 -4.62 23.46 -13.08
CA ASN A 123 -3.85 24.68 -12.88
C ASN A 123 -2.94 24.55 -11.65
N GLU A 124 -1.64 24.74 -11.84
CA GLU A 124 -0.68 24.77 -10.74
C GLU A 124 -0.53 26.18 -10.18
N ARG A 125 -0.54 26.31 -8.85
CA ARG A 125 -0.19 27.56 -8.16
C ARG A 125 0.70 27.31 -6.97
N GLY A 126 1.56 28.28 -6.66
CA GLY A 126 2.39 28.25 -5.44
C GLY A 126 1.53 28.08 -4.18
N SER A 127 1.98 27.24 -3.25
CA SER A 127 1.32 26.93 -1.98
C SER A 127 2.32 27.02 -0.85
N ARG A 128 1.93 27.67 0.26
CA ARG A 128 2.74 27.71 1.50
C ARG A 128 2.44 26.54 2.44
N THR A 129 1.36 25.80 2.20
CA THR A 129 0.83 24.79 3.11
C THR A 129 0.96 23.37 2.59
N GLU A 130 1.13 23.17 1.28
CA GLU A 130 1.29 21.84 0.68
C GLU A 130 2.77 21.46 0.58
N LYS A 131 3.09 20.19 0.84
CA LYS A 131 4.44 19.63 0.63
C LYS A 131 4.84 19.81 -0.83
N GLY A 132 6.03 20.35 -1.09
CA GLY A 132 6.50 20.64 -2.45
C GLY A 132 6.06 21.99 -3.02
N GLY A 133 5.45 22.87 -2.22
CA GLY A 133 5.30 24.30 -2.53
C GLY A 133 4.35 24.65 -3.67
N LYS A 134 3.61 23.66 -4.20
CA LYS A 134 2.65 23.83 -5.31
C LYS A 134 1.36 23.10 -4.98
N SER A 135 0.25 23.74 -5.30
CA SER A 135 -1.12 23.21 -5.18
C SER A 135 -1.76 23.08 -6.56
N TRP A 136 -2.63 22.08 -6.70
CA TRP A 136 -3.43 21.88 -7.90
C TRP A 136 -4.85 22.42 -7.74
N THR A 137 -5.34 23.07 -8.80
CA THR A 137 -6.74 23.45 -8.96
C THR A 137 -7.29 22.74 -10.19
N TYR A 138 -8.32 21.92 -10.00
CA TYR A 138 -9.04 21.21 -11.04
C TYR A 138 -10.17 22.08 -11.56
N LYS A 139 -10.35 22.10 -12.87
CA LYS A 139 -11.46 22.79 -13.54
C LYS A 139 -12.28 21.75 -14.30
N HIS A 140 -13.57 21.70 -13.96
CA HIS A 140 -14.58 20.88 -14.62
C HIS A 140 -14.89 21.44 -16.03
N PRO A 141 -15.26 20.60 -17.00
CA PRO A 141 -15.77 21.05 -18.30
C PRO A 141 -16.91 22.07 -18.19
N ASP A 142 -17.81 21.91 -17.20
CA ASP A 142 -18.93 22.84 -16.95
C ASP A 142 -18.52 24.19 -16.32
N GLY A 143 -17.22 24.47 -16.22
CA GLY A 143 -16.67 25.74 -15.72
C GLY A 143 -16.45 25.80 -14.21
N GLY A 144 -16.90 24.79 -13.45
CA GLY A 144 -16.62 24.65 -12.03
C GLY A 144 -15.12 24.54 -11.74
N LYS A 145 -14.62 25.18 -10.68
CA LYS A 145 -13.21 25.10 -10.27
C LYS A 145 -13.09 24.73 -8.80
N VAL A 146 -12.19 23.81 -8.48
CA VAL A 146 -11.97 23.33 -7.11
C VAL A 146 -10.49 23.09 -6.84
N ARG A 147 -10.00 23.52 -5.67
CA ARG A 147 -8.63 23.19 -5.22
C ARG A 147 -8.59 21.74 -4.73
N GLY A 148 -7.50 21.02 -4.97
CA GLY A 148 -7.33 19.64 -4.50
C GLY A 148 -7.65 19.47 -3.01
N ALA A 149 -7.10 20.34 -2.16
CA ALA A 149 -7.37 20.36 -0.71
C ALA A 149 -8.86 20.52 -0.31
N LYS A 150 -9.74 20.96 -1.22
CA LYS A 150 -11.20 21.04 -0.99
C LYS A 150 -11.93 19.76 -1.39
N LEU A 151 -11.35 18.94 -2.27
CA LEU A 151 -11.85 17.60 -2.60
C LEU A 151 -11.44 16.60 -1.51
N GLY A 152 -10.24 16.77 -0.96
CA GLY A 152 -9.67 15.89 0.06
C GLY A 152 -8.15 15.98 0.07
N GLU A 153 -7.50 15.42 1.08
CA GLU A 153 -6.03 15.38 1.14
C GLU A 153 -5.43 14.52 0.02
N GLU A 154 -6.09 13.40 -0.30
CA GLU A 154 -5.72 12.46 -1.35
C GLU A 154 -5.70 13.07 -2.76
N TYR A 155 -6.41 14.19 -2.96
CA TYR A 155 -6.50 14.92 -4.23
C TYR A 155 -5.57 16.13 -4.28
N THR A 156 -4.68 16.29 -3.30
CA THR A 156 -3.62 17.31 -3.36
C THR A 156 -2.52 16.88 -4.31
N ARG A 157 -1.74 17.84 -4.82
CA ARG A 157 -0.61 17.53 -5.70
C ARG A 157 0.36 16.56 -5.04
N SER A 158 0.68 16.82 -3.77
CA SER A 158 1.64 16.00 -3.02
C SER A 158 1.17 14.55 -2.90
N ALA A 159 -0.08 14.35 -2.50
CA ALA A 159 -0.64 13.00 -2.33
C ALA A 159 -0.68 12.25 -3.66
N VAL A 160 -1.17 12.88 -4.73
CA VAL A 160 -1.19 12.25 -6.07
C VAL A 160 0.22 11.91 -6.55
N THR A 161 1.17 12.83 -6.39
CA THR A 161 2.57 12.59 -6.81
C THR A 161 3.21 11.45 -6.01
N GLU A 162 2.90 11.35 -4.72
CA GLU A 162 3.37 10.29 -3.84
C GLU A 162 2.77 8.93 -4.23
N SER A 163 1.46 8.85 -4.46
CA SER A 163 0.81 7.62 -4.94
C SER A 163 1.46 7.09 -6.23
N LEU A 164 1.66 7.98 -7.23
CA LEU A 164 2.29 7.61 -8.51
C LEU A 164 3.74 7.15 -8.33
N SER A 165 4.48 7.74 -7.39
CA SER A 165 5.87 7.35 -7.10
C SER A 165 5.97 6.01 -6.37
N MET A 166 5.04 5.73 -5.46
CA MET A 166 5.02 4.48 -4.69
C MET A 166 4.70 3.28 -5.59
N GLU A 167 3.73 3.42 -6.49
CA GLU A 167 3.38 2.36 -7.45
C GLU A 167 4.54 2.02 -8.38
N LYS A 168 5.23 3.05 -8.91
CA LYS A 168 6.44 2.84 -9.73
C LYS A 168 7.52 2.05 -8.99
N SER A 169 7.71 2.34 -7.71
CA SER A 169 8.71 1.67 -6.88
C SER A 169 8.33 0.21 -6.61
N HIS A 170 7.04 -0.07 -6.39
CA HIS A 170 6.52 -1.42 -6.19
C HIS A 170 6.65 -2.27 -7.47
N GLU A 171 6.30 -1.72 -8.62
CA GLU A 171 6.43 -2.40 -9.93
C GLU A 171 7.89 -2.73 -10.24
N THR A 172 8.80 -1.76 -10.05
CA THR A 172 10.25 -2.01 -10.21
C THR A 172 10.75 -3.10 -9.24
N ALA A 173 10.24 -3.14 -8.01
CA ALA A 173 10.60 -4.17 -7.05
C ALA A 173 10.07 -5.56 -7.47
N LEU A 174 8.84 -5.64 -7.98
CA LEU A 174 8.27 -6.89 -8.51
C LEU A 174 9.05 -7.41 -9.71
N GLU A 175 9.39 -6.54 -10.67
CA GLU A 175 10.21 -6.90 -11.83
C GLU A 175 11.59 -7.43 -11.40
N GLN A 176 12.21 -6.81 -10.39
CA GLN A 176 13.48 -7.28 -9.84
C GLN A 176 13.36 -8.65 -9.18
N VAL A 177 12.27 -8.91 -8.43
CA VAL A 177 12.00 -10.22 -7.83
C VAL A 177 11.81 -11.28 -8.91
N GLU A 178 11.05 -10.98 -9.96
CA GLU A 178 10.81 -11.89 -11.08
C GLU A 178 12.12 -12.22 -11.83
N GLN A 179 12.96 -11.21 -12.10
CA GLN A 179 14.27 -11.41 -12.73
C GLN A 179 15.19 -12.27 -11.87
N LEU A 180 15.20 -12.09 -10.55
CA LEU A 180 15.98 -12.92 -9.62
C LEU A 180 15.48 -14.37 -9.59
N GLN A 181 14.15 -14.58 -9.60
CA GLN A 181 13.54 -15.91 -9.64
C GLN A 181 13.83 -16.63 -10.97
N ALA A 182 13.68 -15.95 -12.10
CA ALA A 182 14.01 -16.50 -13.42
C ALA A 182 15.49 -16.85 -13.55
N GLY A 183 16.38 -15.98 -13.06
CA GLY A 183 17.83 -16.22 -13.03
C GLY A 183 18.19 -17.48 -12.22
N SER A 184 17.59 -17.63 -11.03
CA SER A 184 17.80 -18.79 -10.16
C SER A 184 17.27 -20.08 -10.78
N SER A 185 16.09 -20.06 -11.40
CA SER A 185 15.51 -21.21 -12.10
C SER A 185 16.40 -21.68 -13.26
N SER A 186 16.91 -20.73 -14.07
CA SER A 186 17.80 -21.07 -15.19
C SER A 186 19.14 -21.68 -14.75
N ALA A 187 19.66 -21.27 -13.59
CA ALA A 187 20.88 -21.82 -13.03
C ALA A 187 20.69 -23.26 -12.54
N LEU A 188 19.52 -23.55 -11.95
CA LEU A 188 19.16 -24.87 -11.44
C LEU A 188 18.92 -25.86 -12.60
N GLU A 189 18.28 -25.39 -13.67
CA GLU A 189 18.08 -26.17 -14.90
C GLU A 189 19.41 -26.53 -15.59
N LYS A 190 20.35 -25.59 -15.68
CA LYS A 190 21.71 -25.85 -16.19
C LYS A 190 22.47 -26.86 -15.33
N ALA A 191 22.37 -26.78 -14.00
CA ALA A 191 23.03 -27.72 -13.10
C ALA A 191 22.47 -29.15 -13.25
N LEU A 192 21.16 -29.28 -13.45
CA LEU A 192 20.51 -30.57 -13.70
C LEU A 192 20.98 -31.19 -15.03
N GLN A 193 21.03 -30.39 -16.10
CA GLN A 193 21.54 -30.84 -17.39
C GLN A 193 23.01 -31.30 -17.30
N MET A 194 23.84 -30.56 -16.56
CA MET A 194 25.24 -30.93 -16.34
C MET A 194 25.37 -32.23 -15.52
N ALA A 195 24.48 -32.47 -14.56
CA ALA A 195 24.44 -33.72 -13.79
C ALA A 195 24.01 -34.91 -14.66
N ASP A 196 23.00 -34.72 -15.50
CA ASP A 196 22.55 -35.76 -16.45
C ASP A 196 23.64 -36.11 -17.49
N ASP A 197 24.34 -35.10 -18.01
CA ASP A 197 25.44 -35.31 -18.95
C ASP A 197 26.65 -35.99 -18.29
N ALA A 198 26.92 -35.70 -17.02
CA ALA A 198 27.96 -36.38 -16.25
C ALA A 198 27.60 -37.85 -16.00
N GLY A 199 26.33 -38.14 -15.65
CA GLY A 199 25.83 -39.49 -15.46
C GLY A 199 25.91 -40.35 -16.72
N LYS A 200 25.57 -39.78 -17.89
CA LYS A 200 25.72 -40.47 -19.19
C LYS A 200 27.17 -40.83 -19.49
N LYS A 201 28.11 -39.90 -19.27
CA LYS A 201 29.54 -40.16 -19.46
C LYS A 201 30.07 -41.24 -18.53
N GLU A 202 29.57 -41.31 -17.31
CA GLU A 202 29.96 -42.33 -16.35
C GLU A 202 29.40 -43.70 -16.73
N GLN A 203 28.15 -43.78 -17.20
CA GLN A 203 27.57 -45.00 -17.77
C GLN A 203 28.34 -45.47 -19.01
N GLU A 204 28.71 -44.56 -19.91
CA GLU A 204 29.52 -44.87 -21.10
C GLU A 204 30.91 -45.41 -20.71
N LYS A 205 31.55 -44.80 -19.71
CA LYS A 205 32.84 -45.29 -19.18
C LYS A 205 32.71 -46.65 -18.51
N PHE A 206 31.68 -46.86 -17.70
CA PHE A 206 31.44 -48.13 -17.04
C PHE A 206 31.14 -49.23 -18.06
N ALA A 207 30.32 -48.95 -19.07
CA ALA A 207 30.05 -49.88 -20.16
C ALA A 207 31.32 -50.19 -20.99
N ALA A 208 32.19 -49.20 -21.21
CA ALA A 208 33.47 -49.42 -21.88
C ALA A 208 34.42 -50.29 -21.06
N LEU A 209 34.50 -50.07 -19.74
CA LEU A 209 35.27 -50.90 -18.80
C LEU A 209 34.72 -52.33 -18.72
N GLU A 210 33.39 -52.51 -18.68
CA GLU A 210 32.75 -53.82 -18.67
C GLU A 210 33.01 -54.59 -19.99
N LEU A 211 33.10 -53.87 -21.12
CA LEU A 211 33.50 -54.45 -22.41
C LEU A 211 34.97 -54.88 -22.40
N GLU A 212 35.86 -54.06 -21.83
CA GLU A 212 37.28 -54.38 -21.65
C GLU A 212 37.47 -55.61 -20.73
N GLU A 213 36.73 -55.68 -19.62
CA GLU A 213 36.76 -56.82 -18.69
C GLU A 213 36.29 -58.11 -19.37
N LYS A 214 35.19 -58.06 -20.13
CA LYS A 214 34.73 -59.21 -20.94
C LYS A 214 35.73 -59.65 -22.02
N THR A 215 36.54 -58.73 -22.54
CA THR A 215 37.60 -59.08 -23.51
C THR A 215 38.87 -59.63 -22.85
N GLN A 216 39.07 -59.40 -21.55
CA GLN A 216 40.20 -59.90 -20.77
C GLN A 216 39.92 -61.20 -20.02
N GLU A 217 38.70 -61.76 -20.12
CA GLU A 217 38.43 -63.11 -19.60
C GLU A 217 39.45 -64.11 -20.20
N PRO A 218 40.30 -64.74 -19.37
CA PRO A 218 41.22 -65.76 -19.84
C PRO A 218 40.43 -66.94 -20.42
N ASP A 219 40.87 -67.47 -21.56
CA ASP A 219 40.23 -68.62 -22.25
C ASP A 219 39.98 -69.84 -21.34
N GLU A 220 40.64 -69.93 -20.18
CA GLU A 220 40.47 -71.01 -19.20
C GLU A 220 39.08 -71.10 -18.56
N TRP A 221 38.24 -70.04 -18.58
CA TRP A 221 36.88 -70.07 -18.00
C TRP A 221 35.74 -70.09 -19.01
N ARG A 222 36.02 -69.94 -20.31
CA ARG A 222 34.99 -70.07 -21.38
C ARG A 222 34.33 -71.45 -21.39
N HIS A 223 35.09 -72.48 -21.03
CA HIS A 223 34.59 -73.85 -20.96
C HIS A 223 33.67 -74.13 -19.75
N LEU A 224 33.68 -73.26 -18.74
CA LEU A 224 32.86 -73.43 -17.53
C LEU A 224 31.54 -72.65 -17.59
N SER A 225 31.42 -71.63 -18.44
CA SER A 225 30.13 -70.95 -18.68
C SER A 225 29.24 -71.72 -19.68
N GLU A 226 29.82 -72.61 -20.48
CA GLU A 226 29.14 -73.49 -21.43
C GLU A 226 28.85 -74.91 -20.90
N MET A 227 29.26 -75.25 -19.67
CA MET A 227 28.80 -76.49 -19.04
C MET A 227 27.32 -76.36 -18.63
N GLU A 228 26.50 -77.13 -19.33
CA GLU A 228 25.07 -77.34 -19.08
C GLU A 228 24.83 -77.69 -17.60
N LYS A 229 23.81 -77.08 -16.99
CA LYS A 229 23.47 -77.16 -15.55
C LYS A 229 23.12 -78.56 -15.03
N ASP A 230 23.26 -79.60 -15.84
CA ASP A 230 22.65 -80.91 -15.59
C ASP A 230 23.56 -81.95 -14.95
N ASP A 231 24.86 -81.68 -14.74
CA ASP A 231 25.78 -82.66 -14.14
C ASP A 231 26.37 -82.30 -12.78
N ILE A 232 25.84 -81.27 -12.10
CA ILE A 232 26.25 -80.98 -10.72
C ILE A 232 25.28 -81.63 -9.72
N LYS A 233 25.50 -82.92 -9.45
CA LYS A 233 24.95 -83.57 -8.24
C LYS A 233 25.70 -83.06 -7.01
N TYR A 234 25.12 -82.06 -6.33
CA TYR A 234 25.54 -81.73 -4.97
C TYR A 234 24.91 -82.72 -3.99
N ASP A 235 25.75 -83.56 -3.40
CA ASP A 235 25.45 -84.25 -2.15
C ASP A 235 25.38 -83.20 -1.03
N LEU A 236 24.17 -82.95 -0.52
CA LEU A 236 23.89 -81.98 0.55
C LEU A 236 24.10 -82.58 1.95
N SER A 237 25.00 -83.56 2.09
CA SER A 237 25.48 -83.96 3.41
C SER A 237 26.57 -82.98 3.87
N THR A 238 26.32 -82.29 4.99
CA THR A 238 27.22 -81.33 5.69
C THR A 238 27.02 -79.85 5.33
N ILE A 239 25.87 -79.29 5.72
CA ILE A 239 25.78 -77.88 6.12
C ILE A 239 25.49 -77.86 7.62
N ASP A 240 26.55 -77.85 8.42
CA ASP A 240 26.49 -77.53 9.84
C ASP A 240 26.62 -76.01 10.01
N ASP A 241 25.46 -75.40 10.26
CA ASP A 241 25.17 -74.47 11.35
C ASP A 241 26.35 -73.73 12.02
N TYR A 242 26.57 -72.47 11.65
CA TYR A 242 27.06 -71.40 12.53
C TYR A 242 26.50 -70.08 11.95
N GLY A 243 25.73 -69.23 12.62
CA GLY A 243 25.59 -68.99 14.05
C GLY A 243 25.59 -67.48 14.23
N LEU A 244 24.42 -66.84 14.05
CA LEU A 244 24.20 -65.41 14.32
C LEU A 244 24.20 -65.19 15.84
N GLY A 245 25.32 -64.73 16.38
CA GLY A 245 25.44 -64.20 17.74
C GLY A 245 25.52 -62.68 17.73
N ARG A 246 24.59 -62.04 18.44
CA ARG A 246 24.50 -60.60 18.71
C ARG A 246 25.62 -60.10 19.61
#